data_AF-A0A1G2BPR7-F1
#
_entry.id   AF-A0A1G2BPR7-F1
#
_cell.length_a   1.000
_cell.length_b   1.000
_cell.length_c   1.000
_cell.angle_alpha   90.00
_cell.angle_beta   90.00
_cell.angle_gamma   90.00
#
_symmetry.space_group_name_H-M   'P 1'
#
loop_
_entity.id
_entity.type
_entity.pdbx_description
1 polymer ?
#
loop_
_entity_poly.entity_id
_entity_poly.type
_entity_poly.pdbx_seq_one_letter_code
_entity_poly.pdbx_strand_id
1 'polypeptide(L)'
;MNPLQIVWTADKTDADLLTAEGYEPVECAFGSGSSLGPLAMDHHGTESWREGVAIRAYRDHFGARRDDPRFVVTGAADADATFAIAALCGILPHPSRAVEFENSSPSVKTANTRDLTALAELVNMMDTDPIGLRLEESEEGTLLLLWRQLSSSVQDATAFHAGVDRWRSLMERTPEALLNAVKTEEAHRVAEARKAFVTKISNAVSMIESSVWGFDVWYAEVGPIVVAYVAANGNVTIGCFDAEIANRYFGPGGLKNVFPKLQPQGWGGREAIGGSPRGLKLTREQAIAAAQVVADSIL
;
A
#
# COMPACT_ATOMS: atom_id res chain seq x y z
N MET A 1 18.12 22.70 11.02
CA MET A 1 17.21 21.56 11.03
C MET A 1 17.87 20.47 11.85
N ASN A 2 17.19 19.94 12.86
CA ASN A 2 17.71 18.80 13.61
C ASN A 2 17.81 17.58 12.68
N PRO A 3 18.82 16.70 12.87
CA PRO A 3 18.94 15.51 12.03
C PRO A 3 17.72 14.62 12.22
N LEU A 4 17.17 14.10 11.12
CA LEU A 4 16.14 13.08 11.13
C LEU A 4 16.64 11.85 11.90
N GLN A 5 15.88 11.38 12.87
CA GLN A 5 16.15 10.14 13.61
C GLN A 5 14.97 9.19 13.44
N ILE A 6 15.24 7.99 12.94
CA ILE A 6 14.24 6.94 12.82
C ILE A 6 14.77 5.72 13.58
N VAL A 7 13.98 5.24 14.54
CA VAL A 7 14.25 3.99 15.25
C VAL A 7 13.25 2.95 14.79
N TRP A 8 13.75 1.83 14.28
CA TRP A 8 12.91 0.69 13.94
C TRP A 8 12.88 -0.27 15.12
N THR A 9 11.70 -0.79 15.45
CA THR A 9 11.56 -1.87 16.44
C THR A 9 10.46 -2.86 16.04
N ALA A 10 10.62 -4.12 16.46
CA ALA A 10 9.58 -5.14 16.40
C ALA A 10 8.84 -5.33 17.74
N ASP A 11 9.26 -4.62 18.80
CA ASP A 11 8.67 -4.72 20.13
C ASP A 11 7.84 -3.46 20.45
N LYS A 12 6.58 -3.67 20.80
CA LYS A 12 5.68 -2.59 21.23
C LYS A 12 6.21 -1.87 22.46
N THR A 13 6.85 -2.58 23.39
CA THR A 13 7.39 -2.01 24.63
C THR A 13 8.46 -0.96 24.32
N ASP A 14 9.36 -1.28 23.40
CA ASP A 14 10.39 -0.33 22.96
C ASP A 14 9.77 0.88 22.25
N ALA A 15 8.74 0.64 21.42
CA ALA A 15 8.02 1.74 20.78
C ALA A 15 7.34 2.67 21.79
N ASP A 16 6.71 2.11 22.82
CA ASP A 16 6.06 2.89 23.89
C ASP A 16 7.09 3.69 24.71
N LEU A 17 8.27 3.13 24.99
CA LEU A 17 9.37 3.83 25.65
C LEU A 17 9.88 5.01 24.80
N LEU A 18 10.16 4.78 23.52
CA LEU A 18 10.59 5.84 22.60
C LEU A 18 9.52 6.93 22.45
N THR A 19 8.24 6.54 22.44
CA THR A 19 7.12 7.50 22.43
C THR A 19 7.15 8.39 23.66
N ALA A 20 7.39 7.81 24.85
CA ALA A 20 7.54 8.57 26.09
C ALA A 20 8.77 9.51 26.09
N GLU A 21 9.81 9.17 25.33
CA GLU A 21 10.98 10.02 25.08
C GLU A 21 10.75 11.10 24.00
N GLY A 22 9.54 11.13 23.42
CA GLY A 22 9.08 12.15 22.49
C GLY A 22 9.22 11.76 21.01
N TYR A 23 9.57 10.52 20.67
CA TYR A 23 9.50 10.05 19.28
C TYR A 23 8.02 9.98 18.82
N GLU A 24 7.74 10.31 17.55
CA GLU A 24 6.41 10.07 16.96
C GLU A 24 6.34 8.64 16.41
N PRO A 25 5.40 7.79 16.87
CA PRO A 25 5.11 6.51 16.23
C PRO A 25 4.47 6.72 14.88
N VAL A 26 4.97 6.04 13.85
CA VAL A 26 4.37 5.98 12.50
C VAL A 26 4.24 4.52 12.07
N GLU A 27 3.02 4.09 11.75
CA GLU A 27 2.67 2.69 11.42
C GLU A 27 3.06 1.68 12.51
N CYS A 28 3.09 2.11 13.78
CA CYS A 28 3.44 1.26 14.92
C CYS A 28 2.29 0.35 15.38
N ALA A 29 1.78 -0.48 14.48
CA ALA A 29 0.82 -1.54 14.77
C ALA A 29 1.52 -2.85 15.12
N PHE A 30 1.21 -3.39 16.31
CA PHE A 30 1.71 -4.67 16.78
C PHE A 30 0.54 -5.64 17.00
N GLY A 31 0.83 -6.93 17.13
CA GLY A 31 -0.22 -7.95 17.37
C GLY A 31 -1.05 -7.71 18.63
N SER A 32 -0.55 -6.91 19.58
CA SER A 32 -1.22 -6.52 20.83
C SER A 32 -1.91 -5.15 20.77
N GLY A 33 -1.91 -4.48 19.61
CA GLY A 33 -2.42 -3.11 19.42
C GLY A 33 -1.31 -2.14 19.00
N SER A 34 -1.62 -0.85 18.96
CA SER A 34 -0.70 0.17 18.45
C SER A 34 0.06 0.91 19.55
N SER A 35 1.25 1.40 19.22
CA SER A 35 1.89 2.50 19.96
C SER A 35 1.51 3.81 19.28
N LEU A 36 0.92 4.75 20.02
CA LEU A 36 0.35 5.98 19.47
C LEU A 36 0.97 7.21 20.14
N GLY A 37 1.48 8.13 19.32
CA GLY A 37 1.92 9.45 19.76
C GLY A 37 0.79 10.49 19.66
N PRO A 38 1.11 11.78 19.91
CA PRO A 38 0.14 12.87 19.84
C PRO A 38 -0.56 13.02 18.48
N LEU A 39 0.06 12.59 17.38
CA LEU A 39 -0.52 12.68 16.04
C LEU A 39 -1.31 11.42 15.64
N ALA A 40 -1.23 10.35 16.44
CA ALA A 40 -1.92 9.08 16.22
C ALA A 40 -1.74 8.53 14.78
N MET A 41 -0.48 8.44 14.31
CA MET A 41 -0.11 8.01 12.96
C MET A 41 -0.07 6.48 12.84
N ASP A 42 -1.23 5.85 12.87
CA ASP A 42 -1.44 4.43 12.57
C ASP A 42 -2.75 4.23 11.80
N HIS A 43 -2.84 3.17 11.00
CA HIS A 43 -4.09 2.64 10.46
C HIS A 43 -4.08 1.12 10.25
N HIS A 44 -3.07 0.42 10.77
CA HIS A 44 -2.99 -1.04 10.71
C HIS A 44 -3.43 -1.72 12.01
N GLY A 45 -3.45 -0.98 13.13
CA GLY A 45 -3.86 -1.48 14.43
C GLY A 45 -5.08 -0.77 15.01
N THR A 46 -4.89 -0.11 16.15
CA THR A 46 -5.94 0.58 16.92
C THR A 46 -6.70 1.62 16.09
N GLU A 47 -6.02 2.28 15.16
CA GLU A 47 -6.61 3.35 14.33
C GLU A 47 -7.00 2.86 12.92
N SER A 48 -7.24 1.55 12.74
CA SER A 48 -7.59 0.95 11.43
C SER A 48 -8.88 1.43 10.77
N TRP A 49 -9.66 2.25 11.46
CA TRP A 49 -10.84 2.92 10.91
C TRP A 49 -10.49 4.23 10.16
N ARG A 50 -9.24 4.69 10.23
CA ARG A 50 -8.76 5.93 9.60
C ARG A 50 -8.17 5.69 8.21
N GLU A 51 -8.01 6.79 7.50
CA GLU A 51 -7.14 6.90 6.32
C GLU A 51 -5.67 6.57 6.70
N GLY A 52 -4.90 6.12 5.72
CA GLY A 52 -3.45 5.91 5.79
C GLY A 52 -2.70 7.14 6.27
N VAL A 53 -1.49 6.92 6.77
CA VAL A 53 -0.72 7.98 7.43
C VAL A 53 -0.19 9.02 6.45
N ALA A 54 0.08 8.69 5.18
CA ALA A 54 0.62 9.65 4.21
C ALA A 54 -0.31 10.84 3.99
N ILE A 55 -1.60 10.58 3.75
CA ILE A 55 -2.58 11.64 3.48
C ILE A 55 -2.82 12.49 4.73
N ARG A 56 -2.92 11.88 5.91
CA ARG A 56 -3.10 12.62 7.17
C ARG A 56 -1.87 13.47 7.52
N ALA A 57 -0.67 12.91 7.37
CA ALA A 57 0.57 13.64 7.59
C ALA A 57 0.71 14.84 6.64
N TYR A 58 0.33 14.68 5.38
CA TYR A 58 0.45 15.74 4.37
C TYR A 58 -0.65 16.80 4.47
N ARG A 59 -1.90 16.39 4.67
CA ARG A 59 -3.07 17.29 4.75
C ARG A 59 -3.18 17.99 6.10
N ASP A 60 -3.04 17.24 7.19
CA ASP A 60 -3.44 17.68 8.53
C ASP A 60 -2.25 18.09 9.41
N HIS A 61 -1.08 17.51 9.16
CA HIS A 61 0.08 17.60 10.08
C HIS A 61 1.40 17.98 9.40
N PHE A 62 1.34 18.62 8.22
CA PHE A 62 2.52 18.94 7.45
C PHE A 62 3.52 19.77 8.27
N GLY A 63 4.76 19.28 8.40
CA GLY A 63 5.81 19.96 9.16
C GLY A 63 5.66 19.90 10.68
N ALA A 64 4.70 19.16 11.24
CA ALA A 64 4.47 19.10 12.70
C ALA A 64 5.69 18.58 13.50
N ARG A 65 6.60 17.85 12.85
CA ARG A 65 7.84 17.32 13.45
C ARG A 65 9.10 17.97 12.86
N ARG A 66 8.98 19.11 12.18
CA ARG A 66 10.11 19.82 11.52
C ARG A 66 11.25 20.16 12.49
N ASP A 67 10.91 20.63 13.68
CA ASP A 67 11.88 21.06 14.69
C ASP A 67 12.35 19.91 15.60
N ASP A 68 11.62 18.79 15.62
CA ASP A 68 11.98 17.57 16.36
C ASP A 68 11.65 16.29 15.55
N PRO A 69 12.43 16.00 14.49
CA PRO A 69 12.14 14.91 13.53
C PRO A 69 12.63 13.56 14.06
N ARG A 70 12.05 13.13 15.18
CA ARG A 70 12.31 11.84 15.83
C ARG A 70 11.10 10.93 15.67
N PHE A 71 11.29 9.77 15.06
CA PHE A 71 10.23 8.80 14.75
C PHE A 71 10.58 7.40 15.22
N VAL A 72 9.57 6.67 15.71
CA VAL A 72 9.65 5.23 15.91
C VAL A 72 8.72 4.54 14.93
N VAL A 73 9.17 3.44 14.35
CA VAL A 73 8.45 2.72 13.29
C VAL A 73 8.54 1.21 13.49
N THR A 74 7.61 0.47 12.90
CA THR A 74 7.70 -0.99 12.77
C THR A 74 7.34 -1.41 11.33
N GLY A 75 7.46 -2.70 11.02
CA GLY A 75 7.14 -3.22 9.70
C GLY A 75 8.17 -2.82 8.63
N ALA A 76 7.73 -2.80 7.37
CA ALA A 76 8.57 -2.46 6.23
C ALA A 76 8.52 -0.95 5.93
N ALA A 77 9.60 -0.42 5.37
CA ALA A 77 9.63 0.96 4.87
C ALA A 77 8.82 1.07 3.57
N ASP A 78 7.50 1.11 3.67
CA ASP A 78 6.59 1.28 2.53
C ASP A 78 6.36 2.75 2.16
N ALA A 79 5.57 2.95 1.10
CA ALA A 79 5.27 4.26 0.56
C ALA A 79 4.51 5.14 1.57
N ASP A 80 3.56 4.55 2.31
CA ASP A 80 2.67 5.30 3.21
C ASP A 80 3.45 5.85 4.41
N ALA A 81 4.17 4.98 5.11
CA ALA A 81 4.93 5.35 6.30
C ALA A 81 6.06 6.35 5.97
N THR A 82 6.80 6.11 4.88
CA THR A 82 7.94 6.96 4.52
C THR A 82 7.51 8.30 3.92
N PHE A 83 6.37 8.35 3.21
CA PHE A 83 5.79 9.61 2.76
C PHE A 83 5.29 10.42 3.95
N ALA A 84 4.64 9.77 4.92
CA ALA A 84 4.18 10.42 6.15
C ALA A 84 5.34 11.05 6.92
N ILE A 85 6.44 10.32 7.14
CA ILE A 85 7.63 10.87 7.81
C ILE A 85 8.19 12.08 7.06
N ALA A 86 8.29 12.01 5.73
CA ALA A 86 8.76 13.14 4.92
C ALA A 86 7.82 14.37 5.02
N ALA A 87 6.50 14.15 5.03
CA ALA A 87 5.51 15.20 5.22
C ALA A 87 5.58 15.81 6.63
N LEU A 88 5.69 15.00 7.68
CA LEU A 88 5.80 15.45 9.07
C LEU A 88 7.10 16.22 9.32
N CYS A 89 8.20 15.86 8.65
CA CYS A 89 9.43 16.66 8.66
C CYS A 89 9.28 18.00 7.91
N GLY A 90 8.24 18.15 7.08
CA GLY A 90 8.00 19.34 6.27
C GLY A 90 8.99 19.50 5.11
N ILE A 91 9.60 18.40 4.65
CA ILE A 91 10.63 18.41 3.60
C ILE A 91 10.07 18.22 2.19
N LEU A 92 8.82 17.76 2.05
CA LEU A 92 8.16 17.67 0.75
C LEU A 92 7.72 19.06 0.26
N PRO A 93 7.50 19.22 -1.06
CA PRO A 93 6.73 20.35 -1.59
C PRO A 93 5.37 20.45 -0.93
N HIS A 94 4.96 21.66 -0.55
CA HIS A 94 3.64 21.89 0.02
C HIS A 94 3.21 23.37 -0.12
N PRO A 95 1.94 23.69 -0.41
CA PRO A 95 1.47 25.07 -0.60
C PRO A 95 1.76 26.00 0.59
N SER A 96 1.69 25.49 1.83
CA SER A 96 1.98 26.27 3.04
C SER A 96 3.42 26.81 3.12
N ARG A 97 4.35 26.23 2.35
CA ARG A 97 5.75 26.67 2.29
C ARG A 97 5.97 27.90 1.42
N ALA A 98 4.93 28.46 0.81
CA ALA A 98 5.05 29.59 -0.12
C ALA A 98 5.78 30.80 0.46
N VAL A 99 5.65 31.05 1.77
CA VAL A 99 6.35 32.13 2.47
C VAL A 99 7.87 31.86 2.55
N GLU A 100 8.29 30.60 2.71
CA GLU A 100 9.71 30.22 2.77
C GLU A 100 10.46 30.55 1.46
N PHE A 101 9.73 30.56 0.34
CA PHE A 101 10.29 30.73 -1.01
C PHE A 101 9.83 32.02 -1.71
N GLU A 102 9.32 33.01 -0.97
CA GLU A 102 8.79 34.25 -1.56
C GLU A 102 9.82 34.98 -2.43
N ASN A 103 11.08 35.00 -1.98
CA ASN A 103 12.20 35.65 -2.65
C ASN A 103 13.01 34.72 -3.58
N SER A 104 12.55 33.48 -3.79
CA SER A 104 13.21 32.52 -4.68
C SER A 104 12.82 32.72 -6.14
N SER A 105 13.57 32.12 -7.08
CA SER A 105 13.17 32.10 -8.48
C SER A 105 11.80 31.43 -8.65
N PRO A 106 11.02 31.76 -9.69
CA PRO A 106 9.73 31.12 -9.94
C PRO A 106 9.83 29.58 -10.02
N SER A 107 10.90 29.05 -10.62
CA SER A 107 11.15 27.61 -10.69
C SER A 107 11.35 26.96 -9.32
N VAL A 108 12.15 27.57 -8.44
CA VAL A 108 12.40 27.06 -7.08
C VAL A 108 11.13 27.15 -6.23
N LYS A 109 10.39 28.26 -6.34
CA LYS A 109 9.12 28.42 -5.63
C LYS A 109 8.12 27.35 -6.06
N THR A 110 7.86 27.20 -7.37
CA THR A 110 6.95 26.18 -7.90
C THR A 110 7.35 24.77 -7.48
N ALA A 111 8.65 24.43 -7.54
CA ALA A 111 9.11 23.10 -7.15
C ALA A 111 8.86 22.79 -5.66
N ASN A 112 9.00 23.78 -4.77
CA ASN A 112 8.85 23.60 -3.33
C ASN A 112 7.44 23.87 -2.79
N THR A 113 6.54 24.44 -3.61
CA THR A 113 5.16 24.75 -3.20
C THR A 113 4.11 23.98 -4.00
N ARG A 114 4.53 23.01 -4.82
CA ARG A 114 3.61 22.12 -5.53
C ARG A 114 2.72 21.39 -4.53
N ASP A 115 1.45 21.28 -4.87
CA ASP A 115 0.51 20.46 -4.11
C ASP A 115 0.64 18.98 -4.52
N LEU A 116 0.92 18.12 -3.54
CA LEU A 116 1.05 16.68 -3.68
C LEU A 116 -0.18 15.93 -3.13
N THR A 117 -1.30 16.60 -2.87
CA THR A 117 -2.51 15.96 -2.31
C THR A 117 -2.93 14.73 -3.13
N ALA A 118 -2.97 14.82 -4.46
CA ALA A 118 -3.32 13.69 -5.32
C ALA A 118 -2.36 12.49 -5.18
N LEU A 119 -1.07 12.75 -4.98
CA LEU A 119 -0.08 11.70 -4.73
C LEU A 119 -0.30 11.06 -3.35
N ALA A 120 -0.56 11.87 -2.32
CA ALA A 120 -0.82 11.38 -0.97
C ALA A 120 -2.12 10.55 -0.90
N GLU A 121 -3.17 10.98 -1.62
CA GLU A 121 -4.41 10.22 -1.79
C GLU A 121 -4.17 8.88 -2.49
N LEU A 122 -3.34 8.88 -3.54
CA LEU A 122 -2.99 7.65 -4.27
C LEU A 122 -2.16 6.68 -3.42
N VAL A 123 -1.22 7.18 -2.62
CA VAL A 123 -0.45 6.37 -1.65
C VAL A 123 -1.41 5.74 -0.64
N ASN A 124 -2.35 6.52 -0.08
CA ASN A 124 -3.38 6.01 0.84
C ASN A 124 -4.27 4.95 0.19
N MET A 125 -4.73 5.16 -1.05
CA MET A 125 -5.53 4.17 -1.78
C MET A 125 -4.72 2.89 -2.04
N MET A 126 -3.46 3.01 -2.43
CA MET A 126 -2.59 1.85 -2.66
C MET A 126 -2.36 1.04 -1.39
N ASP A 127 -2.34 1.68 -0.22
CA ASP A 127 -2.19 0.95 1.03
C ASP A 127 -3.51 0.32 1.51
N THR A 128 -4.61 1.08 1.44
CA THR A 128 -5.90 0.67 2.00
C THR A 128 -6.74 -0.20 1.07
N ASP A 129 -6.69 0.01 -0.24
CA ASP A 129 -7.44 -0.75 -1.23
C ASP A 129 -6.64 -0.91 -2.55
N PRO A 130 -5.54 -1.69 -2.53
CA PRO A 130 -4.63 -1.80 -3.68
C PRO A 130 -5.23 -2.50 -4.89
N ILE A 131 -6.33 -3.22 -4.73
CA ILE A 131 -6.82 -4.18 -5.71
C ILE A 131 -7.61 -3.45 -6.80
N GLY A 132 -7.18 -3.62 -8.05
CA GLY A 132 -7.82 -2.98 -9.19
C GLY A 132 -7.23 -1.63 -9.61
N LEU A 133 -6.32 -1.05 -8.81
CA LEU A 133 -5.74 0.26 -9.12
C LEU A 133 -4.83 0.22 -10.36
N ARG A 134 -5.08 1.13 -11.30
CA ARG A 134 -4.29 1.33 -12.52
C ARG A 134 -3.35 2.51 -12.37
N LEU A 135 -2.20 2.27 -11.74
CA LEU A 135 -1.21 3.30 -11.42
C LEU A 135 -0.60 3.94 -12.68
N GLU A 136 -0.57 3.23 -13.81
CA GLU A 136 -0.04 3.75 -15.07
C GLU A 136 -0.90 4.84 -15.72
N GLU A 137 -2.13 5.04 -15.25
CA GLU A 137 -3.06 6.02 -15.82
C GLU A 137 -2.82 7.46 -15.32
N SER A 138 -1.93 7.66 -14.35
CA SER A 138 -1.59 8.99 -13.80
C SER A 138 -0.09 9.23 -13.68
N GLU A 139 0.30 10.51 -13.59
CA GLU A 139 1.70 10.88 -13.33
C GLU A 139 2.12 10.47 -11.92
N GLU A 140 1.25 10.69 -10.93
CA GLU A 140 1.42 10.28 -9.54
C GLU A 140 1.55 8.77 -9.40
N GLY A 141 0.77 8.00 -10.16
CA GLY A 141 0.85 6.54 -10.13
C GLY A 141 2.12 6.00 -10.80
N THR A 142 2.59 6.62 -11.88
CA THR A 142 3.91 6.29 -12.45
C THR A 142 5.03 6.57 -11.43
N LEU A 143 4.92 7.67 -10.70
CA LEU A 143 5.87 8.05 -9.66
C LEU A 143 5.85 7.06 -8.48
N LEU A 144 4.67 6.62 -8.05
CA LEU A 144 4.50 5.61 -7.01
C LEU A 144 5.05 4.24 -7.46
N LEU A 145 4.81 3.85 -8.71
CA LEU A 145 5.41 2.66 -9.31
C LEU A 145 6.94 2.73 -9.27
N LEU A 146 7.53 3.85 -9.69
CA LEU A 146 8.97 4.06 -9.61
C LEU A 146 9.48 3.97 -8.18
N TRP A 147 8.80 4.62 -7.23
CA TRP A 147 9.18 4.56 -5.82
C TRP A 147 9.21 3.11 -5.32
N ARG A 148 8.20 2.31 -5.69
CA ARG A 148 8.10 0.88 -5.31
C ARG A 148 9.18 0.02 -5.96
N GLN A 149 9.49 0.23 -7.24
CA GLN A 149 10.56 -0.52 -7.92
C GLN A 149 11.94 -0.28 -7.30
N LEU A 150 12.17 0.92 -6.75
CA LEU A 150 13.40 1.26 -6.06
C LEU A 150 13.40 0.86 -4.57
N SER A 151 12.27 0.39 -4.05
CA SER A 151 12.09 0.05 -2.64
C SER A 151 12.60 -1.35 -2.30
N SER A 152 12.83 -1.58 -1.00
CA SER A 152 13.19 -2.89 -0.47
C SER A 152 12.26 -3.23 0.68
N SER A 153 11.89 -4.51 0.85
CA SER A 153 11.08 -4.97 1.98
C SER A 153 11.87 -5.18 3.28
N VAL A 154 13.07 -4.57 3.38
CA VAL A 154 13.90 -4.66 4.58
C VAL A 154 13.23 -3.91 5.73
N GLN A 155 13.19 -4.54 6.89
CA GLN A 155 12.55 -4.02 8.10
C GLN A 155 13.62 -3.50 9.06
N ASP A 156 14.20 -2.34 8.72
CA ASP A 156 15.19 -1.67 9.56
C ASP A 156 15.15 -0.15 9.38
N ALA A 157 15.83 0.58 10.27
CA ALA A 157 15.87 2.04 10.22
C ALA A 157 16.52 2.58 8.92
N THR A 158 17.47 1.85 8.33
CA THR A 158 18.17 2.26 7.11
C THR A 158 17.21 2.30 5.93
N ALA A 159 16.33 1.31 5.81
CA ALA A 159 15.30 1.25 4.77
C ALA A 159 14.32 2.43 4.88
N PHE A 160 13.93 2.82 6.09
CA PHE A 160 13.08 4.00 6.31
C PHE A 160 13.78 5.30 5.93
N HIS A 161 15.04 5.49 6.36
CA HIS A 161 15.83 6.65 5.93
C HIS A 161 15.96 6.73 4.40
N ALA A 162 16.21 5.59 3.74
CA ALA A 162 16.29 5.53 2.29
C ALA A 162 14.94 5.83 1.62
N GLY A 163 13.82 5.37 2.18
CA GLY A 163 12.47 5.66 1.67
C GLY A 163 12.10 7.14 1.76
N VAL A 164 12.41 7.79 2.89
CA VAL A 164 12.21 9.23 3.09
C VAL A 164 13.07 10.04 2.12
N ASP A 165 14.35 9.70 1.98
CA ASP A 165 15.24 10.38 1.03
C ASP A 165 14.83 10.16 -0.44
N ARG A 166 14.28 8.98 -0.75
CA ARG A 166 13.72 8.69 -2.08
C ARG A 166 12.56 9.61 -2.40
N TRP A 167 11.62 9.81 -1.48
CA TRP A 167 10.52 10.77 -1.70
C TRP A 167 11.05 12.17 -1.95
N ARG A 168 11.96 12.65 -1.10
CA ARG A 168 12.62 13.95 -1.27
C ARG A 168 13.25 14.08 -2.66
N SER A 169 14.05 13.09 -3.06
CA SER A 169 14.75 13.09 -4.35
C SER A 169 13.81 13.09 -5.56
N LEU A 170 12.76 12.26 -5.52
CA LEU A 170 11.75 12.16 -6.57
C LEU A 170 10.93 13.46 -6.71
N MET A 171 10.77 14.22 -5.62
CA MET A 171 10.04 15.50 -5.65
C MET A 171 10.92 16.65 -6.12
N GLU A 172 12.23 16.61 -5.84
CA GLU A 172 13.18 17.63 -6.26
C GLU A 172 13.48 17.59 -7.76
N ARG A 173 13.61 16.37 -8.33
CA ARG A 173 13.92 16.17 -9.75
C ARG A 173 13.16 14.99 -10.30
N THR A 174 12.40 15.23 -11.36
CA THR A 174 11.70 14.18 -12.13
C THR A 174 12.73 13.34 -12.92
N PRO A 175 12.94 12.06 -12.61
CA PRO A 175 13.90 11.23 -13.33
C PRO A 175 13.24 10.62 -14.58
N GLU A 176 13.07 11.43 -15.63
CA GLU A 176 12.30 11.07 -16.84
C GLU A 176 12.68 9.70 -17.45
N ALA A 177 13.98 9.38 -17.52
CA ALA A 177 14.44 8.10 -18.06
C ALA A 177 13.95 6.90 -17.22
N LEU A 178 13.94 7.03 -15.90
CA LEU A 178 13.43 5.99 -14.99
C LEU A 178 11.91 5.88 -15.08
N LEU A 179 11.20 7.01 -15.16
CA LEU A 179 9.74 7.01 -15.31
C LEU A 179 9.31 6.35 -16.63
N ASN A 180 10.04 6.58 -17.73
CA ASN A 180 9.77 5.92 -19.00
C ASN A 180 10.06 4.41 -18.96
N ALA A 181 11.10 3.99 -18.23
CA ALA A 181 11.38 2.58 -18.00
C ALA A 181 10.24 1.90 -17.22
N VAL A 182 9.77 2.53 -16.14
CA VAL A 182 8.63 2.06 -15.33
C VAL A 182 7.38 1.89 -16.18
N LYS A 183 7.03 2.87 -17.02
CA LYS A 183 5.88 2.77 -17.93
C LYS A 183 5.99 1.58 -18.89
N THR A 184 7.20 1.32 -19.38
CA THR A 184 7.46 0.20 -20.30
C THR A 184 7.32 -1.14 -19.60
N GLU A 185 7.90 -1.28 -18.40
CA GLU A 185 7.77 -2.48 -17.58
C GLU A 185 6.32 -2.74 -17.16
N GLU A 186 5.59 -1.69 -16.82
CA GLU A 186 4.18 -1.81 -16.44
C GLU A 186 3.30 -2.19 -17.62
N ALA A 187 3.55 -1.62 -18.82
CA ALA A 187 2.88 -2.06 -20.04
C ALA A 187 3.17 -3.55 -20.36
N HIS A 188 4.40 -4.02 -20.11
CA HIS A 188 4.73 -5.44 -20.22
C HIS A 188 3.98 -6.28 -19.18
N ARG A 189 3.90 -5.86 -17.91
CA ARG A 189 3.11 -6.55 -16.88
C ARG A 189 1.65 -6.68 -17.30
N VAL A 190 1.01 -5.60 -17.75
CA VAL A 190 -0.38 -5.60 -18.24
C VAL A 190 -0.54 -6.58 -19.41
N ALA A 191 0.38 -6.58 -20.36
CA ALA A 191 0.36 -7.51 -21.49
C ALA A 191 0.50 -8.97 -21.06
N GLU A 192 1.35 -9.28 -20.07
CA GLU A 192 1.48 -10.62 -19.50
C GLU A 192 0.24 -11.01 -18.68
N ALA A 193 -0.36 -10.08 -17.94
CA ALA A 193 -1.59 -10.33 -17.19
C ALA A 193 -2.75 -10.75 -18.10
N ARG A 194 -2.85 -10.17 -19.31
CA ARG A 194 -3.85 -10.56 -20.34
C ARG A 194 -3.62 -11.96 -20.91
N LYS A 195 -2.39 -12.47 -20.87
CA LYS A 195 -2.06 -13.82 -21.34
C LYS A 195 -2.35 -14.90 -20.29
N ALA A 196 -2.82 -14.52 -19.10
CA ALA A 196 -3.12 -15.44 -18.03
C ALA A 196 -4.12 -16.51 -18.46
N PHE A 197 -3.94 -17.73 -17.93
CA PHE A 197 -4.88 -18.82 -18.22
C PHE A 197 -6.12 -18.65 -17.35
N VAL A 198 -7.28 -18.47 -17.98
CA VAL A 198 -8.56 -18.22 -17.31
C VAL A 198 -9.44 -19.46 -17.34
N THR A 199 -9.83 -19.94 -16.15
CA THR A 199 -10.85 -20.97 -15.99
C THR A 199 -12.11 -20.34 -15.40
N LYS A 200 -13.21 -20.37 -16.14
CA LYS A 200 -14.52 -19.92 -15.66
C LYS A 200 -15.10 -20.99 -14.72
N ILE A 201 -15.27 -20.63 -13.44
CA ILE A 201 -15.85 -21.52 -12.42
C ILE A 201 -17.36 -21.31 -12.34
N SER A 202 -17.80 -20.04 -12.42
CA SER A 202 -19.21 -19.67 -12.51
C SER A 202 -19.37 -18.39 -13.35
N ASN A 203 -20.60 -17.87 -13.45
CA ASN A 203 -20.87 -16.59 -14.13
C ASN A 203 -20.15 -15.41 -13.47
N ALA A 204 -19.89 -15.48 -12.16
CA ALA A 204 -19.26 -14.40 -11.40
C ALA A 204 -17.80 -14.69 -11.01
N VAL A 205 -17.41 -15.97 -10.90
CA VAL A 205 -16.10 -16.39 -10.39
C VAL A 205 -15.23 -16.96 -11.52
N SER A 206 -14.04 -16.39 -11.66
CA SER A 206 -12.98 -16.92 -12.52
C SER A 206 -11.75 -17.30 -11.70
N MET A 207 -11.18 -18.47 -11.98
CA MET A 207 -9.82 -18.78 -11.56
C MET A 207 -8.83 -18.31 -12.63
N ILE A 208 -7.74 -17.69 -12.20
CA ILE A 208 -6.71 -17.14 -13.09
C ILE A 208 -5.35 -17.69 -12.68
N GLU A 209 -4.64 -18.28 -13.63
CA GLU A 209 -3.25 -18.70 -13.44
C GLU A 209 -2.33 -17.71 -14.16
N SER A 210 -1.50 -17.00 -13.39
CA SER A 210 -0.61 -15.97 -13.92
C SER A 210 0.71 -15.92 -13.18
N SER A 211 1.77 -15.50 -13.89
CA SER A 211 3.08 -15.19 -13.32
C SER A 211 3.18 -13.76 -12.80
N VAL A 212 2.20 -12.90 -13.11
CA VAL A 212 2.19 -11.49 -12.73
C VAL A 212 0.91 -11.14 -11.98
N TRP A 213 0.99 -10.08 -11.18
CA TRP A 213 -0.21 -9.44 -10.63
C TRP A 213 -1.02 -8.82 -11.77
N GLY A 214 -2.35 -8.98 -11.76
CA GLY A 214 -3.20 -8.51 -12.85
C GLY A 214 -4.65 -8.23 -12.48
N PHE A 215 -4.98 -8.07 -11.20
CA PHE A 215 -6.36 -7.85 -10.75
C PHE A 215 -7.00 -6.61 -11.41
N ASP A 216 -6.22 -5.56 -11.62
CA ASP A 216 -6.56 -4.36 -12.40
C ASP A 216 -7.04 -4.68 -13.83
N VAL A 217 -6.38 -5.61 -14.49
CA VAL A 217 -6.76 -6.08 -15.84
C VAL A 217 -7.96 -7.04 -15.75
N TRP A 218 -7.92 -7.98 -14.82
CA TRP A 218 -8.87 -9.09 -14.76
C TRP A 218 -10.26 -8.66 -14.33
N TYR A 219 -10.41 -7.64 -13.49
CA TYR A 219 -11.75 -7.13 -13.20
C TYR A 219 -12.40 -6.45 -14.39
N ALA A 220 -11.61 -5.71 -15.19
CA ALA A 220 -12.11 -5.04 -16.37
C ALA A 220 -12.47 -6.03 -17.49
N GLU A 221 -11.68 -7.09 -17.64
CA GLU A 221 -11.75 -7.96 -18.83
C GLU A 221 -12.34 -9.35 -18.55
N VAL A 222 -12.27 -9.85 -17.30
CA VAL A 222 -12.63 -11.24 -16.96
C VAL A 222 -13.89 -11.32 -16.09
N GLY A 223 -13.97 -10.61 -14.97
CA GLY A 223 -15.15 -10.64 -14.11
C GLY A 223 -14.91 -10.17 -12.68
N PRO A 224 -15.99 -9.99 -11.89
CA PRO A 224 -15.95 -9.25 -10.63
C PRO A 224 -15.30 -10.00 -9.46
N ILE A 225 -15.17 -11.33 -9.55
CA ILE A 225 -14.56 -12.17 -8.51
C ILE A 225 -13.47 -13.03 -9.16
N VAL A 226 -12.25 -12.85 -8.69
CA VAL A 226 -11.05 -13.49 -9.22
C VAL A 226 -10.37 -14.30 -8.13
N VAL A 227 -10.03 -15.55 -8.46
CA VAL A 227 -9.13 -16.40 -7.67
C VAL A 227 -7.84 -16.57 -8.45
N ALA A 228 -6.83 -15.79 -8.09
CA ALA A 228 -5.53 -15.78 -8.77
C ALA A 228 -4.58 -16.80 -8.12
N TYR A 229 -4.01 -17.69 -8.93
CA TYR A 229 -3.03 -18.69 -8.54
C TYR A 229 -1.69 -18.42 -9.21
N VAL A 230 -0.63 -18.35 -8.42
CA VAL A 230 0.74 -18.16 -8.91
C VAL A 230 1.49 -19.49 -8.85
N ALA A 231 1.57 -20.19 -9.97
CA ALA A 231 2.13 -21.54 -10.04
C ALA A 231 3.59 -21.65 -9.55
N ALA A 232 4.38 -20.58 -9.69
CA ALA A 232 5.78 -20.57 -9.29
C ALA A 232 6.00 -20.70 -7.78
N ASN A 233 5.07 -20.20 -6.96
CA ASN A 233 5.20 -20.21 -5.50
C ASN A 233 4.01 -20.84 -4.76
N GLY A 234 2.93 -21.18 -5.46
CA GLY A 234 1.75 -21.82 -4.89
C GLY A 234 0.85 -20.85 -4.12
N ASN A 235 1.03 -19.54 -4.26
CA ASN A 235 0.19 -18.56 -3.58
C ASN A 235 -1.15 -18.43 -4.29
N VAL A 236 -2.22 -18.28 -3.48
CA VAL A 236 -3.56 -17.98 -3.99
C VAL A 236 -4.06 -16.68 -3.37
N THR A 237 -4.59 -15.80 -4.20
CA THR A 237 -5.28 -14.57 -3.79
C THR A 237 -6.72 -14.62 -4.28
N ILE A 238 -7.67 -14.33 -3.40
CA ILE A 238 -9.08 -14.16 -3.73
C ILE A 238 -9.38 -12.67 -3.66
N GLY A 239 -9.90 -12.10 -4.73
CA GLY A 239 -10.27 -10.69 -4.78
C GLY A 239 -11.62 -10.47 -5.44
N CYS A 240 -12.43 -9.60 -4.83
CA CYS A 240 -13.58 -8.95 -5.45
C CYS A 240 -13.17 -7.55 -5.92
N PHE A 241 -13.84 -7.03 -6.95
CA PHE A 241 -13.56 -5.68 -7.47
C PHE A 241 -13.55 -4.60 -6.38
N ASP A 242 -14.52 -4.66 -5.47
CA ASP A 242 -14.60 -3.77 -4.31
C ASP A 242 -15.42 -4.44 -3.17
N ALA A 243 -15.54 -3.75 -2.04
CA ALA A 243 -16.31 -4.21 -0.88
C ALA A 243 -17.83 -4.26 -1.14
N GLU A 244 -18.37 -3.43 -2.04
CA GLU A 244 -19.78 -3.43 -2.39
C GLU A 244 -20.16 -4.72 -3.14
N ILE A 245 -19.37 -5.07 -4.15
CA ILE A 245 -19.44 -6.32 -4.90
C ILE A 245 -19.25 -7.51 -3.95
N ALA A 246 -18.27 -7.46 -3.06
CA ALA A 246 -18.07 -8.53 -2.08
C ALA A 246 -19.31 -8.74 -1.20
N ASN A 247 -19.88 -7.66 -0.67
CA ASN A 247 -21.09 -7.72 0.16
C ASN A 247 -22.32 -8.17 -0.62
N ARG A 248 -22.44 -7.78 -1.89
CA ARG A 248 -23.53 -8.20 -2.78
C ARG A 248 -23.51 -9.70 -3.02
N TYR A 249 -22.34 -10.30 -3.24
CA TYR A 249 -22.24 -11.73 -3.56
C TYR A 249 -22.16 -12.62 -2.32
N PHE A 250 -21.60 -12.16 -1.21
CA PHE A 250 -21.32 -12.98 -0.02
C PHE A 250 -22.02 -12.51 1.26
N GLY A 251 -22.87 -11.49 1.17
CA GLY A 251 -23.56 -10.87 2.30
C GLY A 251 -22.68 -9.92 3.11
N PRO A 252 -23.25 -9.26 4.15
CA PRO A 252 -22.51 -8.33 5.00
C PRO A 252 -21.21 -8.95 5.55
N GLY A 253 -20.08 -8.28 5.31
CA GLY A 253 -18.74 -8.77 5.65
C GLY A 253 -17.97 -9.41 4.48
N GLY A 254 -18.61 -9.57 3.32
CA GLY A 254 -17.98 -10.01 2.08
C GLY A 254 -17.26 -11.35 2.19
N LEU A 255 -16.01 -11.41 1.73
CA LEU A 255 -15.17 -12.61 1.75
C LEU A 255 -14.91 -13.17 3.15
N LYS A 256 -15.12 -12.41 4.24
CA LYS A 256 -15.02 -12.92 5.61
C LYS A 256 -16.01 -14.07 5.87
N ASN A 257 -17.11 -14.12 5.12
CA ASN A 257 -18.09 -15.21 5.17
C ASN A 257 -17.65 -16.46 4.36
N VAL A 258 -16.63 -16.32 3.51
CA VAL A 258 -16.09 -17.38 2.65
C VAL A 258 -14.87 -18.04 3.30
N PHE A 259 -13.96 -17.27 3.91
CA PHE A 259 -12.70 -17.80 4.46
C PHE A 259 -12.86 -19.02 5.40
N PRO A 260 -13.84 -19.07 6.32
CA PRO A 260 -14.01 -20.23 7.21
C PRO A 260 -14.36 -21.54 6.48
N LYS A 261 -14.84 -21.46 5.23
CA LYS A 261 -15.23 -22.61 4.41
C LYS A 261 -14.07 -23.17 3.58
N LEU A 262 -12.99 -22.41 3.44
CA LEU A 262 -11.85 -22.76 2.60
C LEU A 262 -10.92 -23.77 3.30
N GLN A 263 -10.28 -24.61 2.49
CA GLN A 263 -9.26 -25.57 2.93
C GLN A 263 -7.94 -25.34 2.19
N PRO A 264 -6.77 -25.53 2.84
CA PRO A 264 -6.61 -25.79 4.28
C PRO A 264 -7.05 -24.61 5.14
N GLN A 265 -7.28 -24.81 6.45
CA GLN A 265 -7.66 -23.73 7.37
C GLN A 265 -6.59 -22.63 7.43
N GLY A 266 -7.01 -21.41 7.76
CA GLY A 266 -6.12 -20.26 7.97
C GLY A 266 -6.16 -19.19 6.88
N TRP A 267 -7.13 -19.24 5.97
CA TRP A 267 -7.39 -18.14 5.03
C TRP A 267 -7.85 -16.90 5.79
N GLY A 268 -7.51 -15.73 5.27
CA GLY A 268 -7.89 -14.48 5.90
C GLY A 268 -7.63 -13.27 5.01
N GLY A 269 -8.13 -12.12 5.46
CA GLY A 269 -8.04 -10.86 4.75
C GLY A 269 -9.16 -9.89 5.11
N ARG A 270 -9.42 -8.95 4.21
CA ARG A 270 -10.49 -7.94 4.28
C ARG A 270 -11.74 -8.43 3.54
N GLU A 271 -12.77 -7.60 3.54
CA GLU A 271 -14.09 -7.83 2.93
C GLU A 271 -13.99 -8.17 1.44
N ALA A 272 -13.13 -7.46 0.69
CA ALA A 272 -12.98 -7.66 -0.75
C ALA A 272 -11.73 -8.47 -1.14
N ILE A 273 -10.81 -8.73 -0.22
CA ILE A 273 -9.48 -9.26 -0.54
C ILE A 273 -9.04 -10.29 0.50
N GLY A 274 -8.59 -11.46 0.07
CA GLY A 274 -8.00 -12.48 0.95
C GLY A 274 -6.88 -13.27 0.31
N GLY A 275 -6.04 -13.86 1.14
CA GLY A 275 -4.95 -14.71 0.72
C GLY A 275 -5.05 -16.12 1.29
N SER A 276 -4.37 -17.06 0.63
CA SER A 276 -4.12 -18.39 1.17
C SER A 276 -3.39 -18.32 2.51
N PRO A 277 -3.47 -19.37 3.36
CA PRO A 277 -2.82 -19.36 4.67
C PRO A 277 -1.32 -19.07 4.56
N ARG A 278 -0.80 -18.23 5.47
CA ARG A 278 0.60 -17.81 5.45
C ARG A 278 1.54 -19.02 5.54
N GLY A 279 2.54 -19.06 4.65
CA GLY A 279 3.56 -20.11 4.63
C GLY A 279 3.11 -21.44 4.00
N LEU A 280 1.86 -21.56 3.56
CA LEU A 280 1.38 -22.73 2.81
C LEU A 280 1.40 -22.46 1.32
N LYS A 281 1.96 -23.41 0.57
CA LYS A 281 1.93 -23.45 -0.89
C LYS A 281 0.82 -24.38 -1.33
N LEU A 282 -0.13 -23.87 -2.09
CA LEU A 282 -1.24 -24.67 -2.60
C LEU A 282 -0.87 -25.23 -3.97
N THR A 283 -1.41 -26.42 -4.28
CA THR A 283 -1.38 -26.94 -5.66
C THR A 283 -2.46 -26.27 -6.50
N ARG A 284 -2.34 -26.45 -7.82
CA ARG A 284 -3.35 -25.98 -8.78
C ARG A 284 -4.74 -26.56 -8.46
N GLU A 285 -4.82 -27.84 -8.10
CA GLU A 285 -6.07 -28.51 -7.75
C GLU A 285 -6.69 -27.92 -6.48
N GLN A 286 -5.88 -27.57 -5.50
CA GLN A 286 -6.34 -26.90 -4.28
C GLN A 286 -6.83 -25.48 -4.58
N ALA A 287 -6.18 -24.75 -5.50
CA ALA A 287 -6.66 -23.45 -5.96
C ALA A 287 -8.00 -23.55 -6.71
N ILE A 288 -8.18 -24.56 -7.56
CA ILE A 288 -9.47 -24.85 -8.22
C ILE A 288 -10.55 -25.16 -7.17
N ALA A 289 -10.23 -26.01 -6.19
CA ALA A 289 -11.17 -26.35 -5.12
C ALA A 289 -11.57 -25.10 -4.30
N ALA A 290 -10.61 -24.22 -3.99
CA ALA A 290 -10.90 -22.94 -3.35
C ALA A 290 -11.83 -22.07 -4.21
N ALA A 291 -11.57 -21.97 -5.52
CA ALA A 291 -12.42 -21.21 -6.43
C ALA A 291 -13.85 -21.79 -6.53
N GLN A 292 -14.00 -23.11 -6.47
CA GLN A 292 -15.32 -23.76 -6.41
C GLN A 292 -16.05 -23.40 -5.11
N VAL A 293 -15.38 -23.44 -3.95
CA VAL A 293 -15.98 -23.03 -2.67
C VAL A 293 -16.40 -21.55 -2.68
N VAL A 294 -15.61 -20.68 -3.31
CA VAL A 294 -15.98 -19.27 -3.51
C VAL A 294 -17.26 -19.18 -4.36
N ALA A 295 -17.34 -19.91 -5.48
CA ALA A 295 -18.52 -19.93 -6.33
C ALA A 295 -19.76 -20.48 -5.61
N ASP A 296 -19.62 -21.56 -4.86
CA ASP A 296 -20.72 -22.18 -4.09
C ASP A 296 -21.17 -21.34 -2.89
N SER A 297 -20.38 -20.33 -2.51
CA SER A 297 -20.69 -19.40 -1.41
C SER A 297 -21.46 -18.17 -1.84
N ILE A 298 -21.72 -17.99 -3.14
CA ILE A 298 -22.54 -16.90 -3.66
C ILE A 298 -23.99 -17.05 -3.18
N LEU A 299 -24.58 -15.92 -2.73
CA LEU A 299 -25.99 -15.82 -2.31
C LEU A 299 -26.99 -15.86 -3.47
#